data_AF-A0A9Y6J813-F1
#
_entry.id   AF-A0A9Y6J813-F1
#
_cell.length_a   1.000
_cell.length_b   1.000
_cell.length_c   1.000
_cell.angle_alpha   90.00
_cell.angle_beta   90.00
_cell.angle_gamma   90.00
#
_symmetry.space_group_name_H-M   'P 1'
#
loop_
_entity.id
_entity.type
_entity.pdbx_description
1 polymer ?
#
loop_
_entity_poly.entity_id
_entity_poly.type
_entity_poly.pdbx_seq_one_letter_code
_entity_poly.pdbx_strand_id
1 'polypeptide(L)'
;MVGIIIMIRVDCSFIKRTQDYPCKAMRRQVLLFFLVFFLTSVFGQVSYSIPEEMEKGSLVCNVAQDLGLDIKRLKSGRARVHSGDSAEYIELNRDRGVLLIKERIDRETLCGDTTPCALLLQMILENPMELFRITIEITDINDNAPSFASSEKRFEISESAIIGSKFVLEKAIDADIGTNGLQSYSLNPTNNFALKLENQADGSKKVEMILQKPLDREQDQHILLLLTALDGGQPRMSGTMQITVNVLDANDNAPVFTKPVYKATITENSPAGTSVITVRASDKDGGSNGEISYAISNSKRRLSDLFQIDRKTGEVIVIGQIDYEKTKLFQIDIEATDNGGLSDSSKLIIDVIDVNDNSPVVNMISASGSIPEDSARKTVIALMSVNDPDSENNGKVNCVINENIPFEIKFTSNNFYSLVTDSDLDRERASEYNITVTCSDEGVPSLSSSVTLTLQISDVNDNAPVFERSSYEAYIVENNTPGLSIFTVKATDADWNQNARVSYILEDSSVNGVPVS
;
A
#
# COMPACT_ATOMS: atom_id res chain seq x y z
N MET A 1 53.55 23.08 -73.80
CA MET A 1 52.18 23.53 -74.07
C MET A 1 51.60 23.95 -72.72
N VAL A 2 51.74 25.21 -72.33
CA VAL A 2 51.17 25.72 -71.08
C VAL A 2 50.01 26.59 -71.49
N GLY A 3 48.79 26.03 -71.45
CA GLY A 3 47.57 26.78 -71.73
C GLY A 3 47.30 27.76 -70.59
N ILE A 4 47.16 29.04 -70.91
CA ILE A 4 46.66 30.04 -69.96
C ILE A 4 45.15 29.82 -69.86
N ILE A 5 44.71 29.24 -68.75
CA ILE A 5 43.29 29.12 -68.40
C ILE A 5 42.89 30.45 -67.75
N ILE A 6 42.05 31.24 -68.43
CA ILE A 6 41.41 32.40 -67.84
C ILE A 6 40.10 31.91 -67.20
N MET A 7 40.10 31.76 -65.89
CA MET A 7 38.91 31.38 -65.12
C MET A 7 38.23 32.65 -64.64
N ILE A 8 37.02 32.93 -65.13
CA ILE A 8 36.19 34.05 -64.69
C ILE A 8 35.14 33.48 -63.74
N ARG A 9 35.26 33.82 -62.45
CA ARG A 9 34.25 33.49 -61.43
C ARG A 9 33.40 34.74 -61.19
N VAL A 10 32.10 34.64 -61.44
CA VAL A 10 31.14 35.72 -61.19
C VAL A 10 30.14 35.22 -60.16
N ASP A 11 30.12 35.89 -59.01
CA ASP A 11 29.21 35.55 -57.91
C ASP A 11 27.98 36.46 -58.00
N CYS A 12 26.80 35.87 -58.20
CA CYS A 12 25.54 36.59 -58.41
C CYS A 12 24.62 36.56 -57.17
N SER A 13 25.14 36.17 -56.01
CA SER A 13 24.36 36.10 -54.78
C SER A 13 24.04 37.50 -54.22
N PHE A 14 22.89 38.10 -54.56
CA PHE A 14 22.20 39.09 -53.70
C PHE A 14 20.71 39.21 -54.06
N ILE A 15 19.84 38.79 -53.14
CA ILE A 15 18.38 38.99 -53.22
C ILE A 15 18.01 40.25 -52.43
N LYS A 16 17.61 41.32 -53.15
CA LYS A 16 16.30 42.00 -52.97
C LYS A 16 16.13 43.16 -53.95
N ARG A 17 15.01 43.08 -54.69
CA ARG A 17 14.21 44.14 -55.33
C ARG A 17 14.85 45.54 -55.39
N THR A 18 15.42 45.88 -56.54
CA THR A 18 15.18 47.12 -57.30
C THR A 18 15.91 47.06 -58.64
N GLN A 19 15.30 47.65 -59.67
CA GLN A 19 15.87 47.82 -61.01
C GLN A 19 17.21 48.58 -60.95
N ASP A 20 18.12 48.14 -61.83
CA ASP A 20 19.38 48.75 -62.29
C ASP A 20 20.65 48.72 -61.41
N TYR A 21 21.75 48.32 -62.09
CA TYR A 21 23.21 48.51 -61.87
C TYR A 21 24.07 47.32 -61.36
N PRO A 22 25.36 47.25 -61.77
CA PRO A 22 26.00 46.03 -62.25
C PRO A 22 26.85 45.28 -61.21
N CYS A 23 26.99 43.98 -61.45
CA CYS A 23 27.93 43.08 -60.79
C CYS A 23 29.37 43.62 -60.90
N LYS A 24 30.05 43.90 -59.78
CA LYS A 24 31.44 44.41 -59.74
C LYS A 24 32.44 43.25 -59.72
N ALA A 25 33.18 43.08 -60.80
CA ALA A 25 34.36 42.21 -60.85
C ALA A 25 35.53 42.81 -60.04
N MET A 26 36.11 42.05 -59.11
CA MET A 26 37.41 42.40 -58.50
C MET A 26 38.54 42.11 -59.50
N ARG A 27 39.16 43.17 -60.02
CA ARG A 27 40.25 43.11 -61.01
C ARG A 27 41.60 43.21 -60.30
N ARG A 28 42.35 42.12 -60.17
CA ARG A 28 43.80 42.18 -59.84
C ARG A 28 44.58 42.54 -61.10
N GLN A 29 45.27 43.68 -61.08
CA GLN A 29 46.15 44.14 -62.16
C GLN A 29 47.43 43.29 -62.21
N VAL A 30 47.75 42.75 -63.37
CA VAL A 30 49.12 42.35 -63.74
C VAL A 30 49.44 42.94 -65.11
N LEU A 31 50.60 43.56 -65.19
CA LEU A 31 51.12 44.40 -66.25
C LEU A 31 52.09 43.55 -67.08
N LEU A 32 51.95 43.48 -68.42
CA LEU A 32 53.00 43.72 -69.42
C LEU A 32 52.74 43.10 -70.81
N PHE A 33 52.97 43.98 -71.80
CA PHE A 33 53.60 43.84 -73.13
C PHE A 33 52.99 43.02 -74.28
N PHE A 34 53.04 43.68 -75.43
CA PHE A 34 52.44 43.37 -76.72
C PHE A 34 53.27 42.41 -77.59
N LEU A 35 52.54 41.75 -78.49
CA LEU A 35 52.92 41.19 -79.81
C LEU A 35 53.58 39.80 -79.85
N VAL A 36 52.83 38.80 -80.33
CA VAL A 36 52.86 38.25 -81.71
C VAL A 36 51.75 37.19 -81.88
N PHE A 37 51.11 37.22 -83.06
CA PHE A 37 50.08 36.30 -83.56
C PHE A 37 50.44 34.82 -83.38
N PHE A 38 49.63 34.09 -82.59
CA PHE A 38 49.40 32.66 -82.75
C PHE A 38 47.91 32.37 -82.48
N LEU A 39 47.25 31.69 -83.41
CA LEU A 39 45.91 31.13 -83.23
C LEU A 39 45.94 30.15 -82.05
N THR A 40 45.47 30.60 -80.88
CA THR A 40 45.18 29.73 -79.74
C THR A 40 43.68 29.63 -79.59
N SER A 41 43.15 28.41 -79.64
CA SER A 41 41.78 28.10 -79.21
C SER A 41 41.63 28.47 -77.74
N VAL A 42 41.04 29.64 -77.46
CA VAL A 42 40.65 30.04 -76.11
C VAL A 42 39.44 29.19 -75.72
N PHE A 43 39.64 28.19 -74.86
CA PHE A 43 38.53 27.52 -74.20
C PHE A 43 38.06 28.43 -73.07
N GLY A 44 37.04 29.27 -73.35
CA GLY A 44 36.39 30.07 -72.32
C GLY A 44 35.58 29.16 -71.39
N GLN A 45 35.92 29.17 -70.10
CA GLN A 45 35.14 28.54 -69.04
C GLN A 45 34.61 29.63 -68.11
N VAL A 46 33.30 29.61 -67.87
CA VAL A 46 32.63 30.52 -66.93
C VAL A 46 31.90 29.71 -65.88
N SER A 47 31.95 30.20 -64.64
CA SER A 47 31.25 29.60 -63.51
C SER A 47 30.36 30.63 -62.83
N TYR A 48 29.12 30.26 -62.60
CA TYR A 48 28.09 31.06 -61.95
C TYR A 48 27.56 30.33 -60.72
N SER A 49 26.93 31.09 -59.82
CA SER A 49 26.24 30.59 -58.64
C SER A 49 24.85 31.21 -58.59
N ILE A 50 23.82 30.37 -58.45
CA ILE A 50 22.43 30.81 -58.32
C ILE A 50 21.73 30.06 -57.18
N PRO A 51 20.80 30.71 -56.47
CA PRO A 51 19.89 29.99 -55.59
C PRO A 51 19.00 29.04 -56.38
N GLU A 52 18.61 27.95 -55.73
CA GLU A 52 17.50 27.12 -56.20
C GLU A 52 16.15 27.84 -56.09
N GLU A 53 15.08 27.17 -56.53
CA GLU A 53 13.69 27.63 -56.39
C GLU A 53 13.40 28.98 -57.07
N MET A 54 14.29 29.43 -57.96
CA MET A 54 14.11 30.64 -58.77
C MET A 54 12.93 30.49 -59.74
N GLU A 55 12.16 31.57 -59.90
CA GLU A 55 11.01 31.60 -60.81
C GLU A 55 11.45 31.42 -62.27
N LYS A 56 10.60 30.76 -63.08
CA LYS A 56 10.80 30.63 -64.52
C LYS A 56 10.96 32.00 -65.20
N GLY A 57 11.96 32.11 -66.06
CA GLY A 57 12.35 33.35 -66.73
C GLY A 57 13.32 34.22 -65.95
N SER A 58 13.71 33.83 -64.73
CA SER A 58 14.72 34.54 -63.94
C SER A 58 16.07 34.58 -64.66
N LEU A 59 16.77 35.70 -64.51
CA LEU A 59 18.09 35.90 -65.08
C LEU A 59 19.14 35.11 -64.29
N VAL A 60 19.90 34.26 -64.99
CA VAL A 60 21.03 33.54 -64.41
C VAL A 60 22.30 34.38 -64.56
N CYS A 61 22.65 34.74 -65.80
CA CYS A 61 23.86 35.52 -66.10
C CYS A 61 23.86 36.09 -67.52
N ASN A 62 24.80 37.00 -67.80
CA ASN A 62 25.05 37.54 -69.14
C ASN A 62 26.26 36.85 -69.78
N VAL A 63 26.03 35.64 -70.31
CA VAL A 63 27.08 34.79 -70.89
C VAL A 63 27.76 35.42 -72.10
N ALA A 64 27.06 36.26 -72.88
CA ALA A 64 27.65 36.98 -74.01
C ALA A 64 28.72 37.97 -73.54
N GLN A 65 28.39 38.75 -72.51
CA GLN A 65 29.32 39.72 -71.93
C GLN A 65 30.53 39.04 -71.29
N ASP A 66 30.31 37.99 -70.51
CA ASP A 66 31.36 37.33 -69.73
C ASP A 66 32.34 36.53 -70.61
N LEU A 67 31.87 35.98 -71.73
CA LEU A 67 32.70 35.30 -72.72
C LEU A 67 33.25 36.23 -73.82
N GLY A 68 32.90 37.52 -73.79
CA GLY A 68 33.33 38.50 -74.80
C GLY A 68 32.74 38.27 -76.19
N LEU A 69 31.54 37.69 -76.28
CA LEU A 69 30.83 37.39 -77.52
C LEU A 69 29.83 38.51 -77.88
N ASP A 70 29.84 38.93 -79.14
CA ASP A 70 28.81 39.84 -79.67
C ASP A 70 27.47 39.09 -79.83
N ILE A 71 26.34 39.75 -79.52
CA ILE A 71 24.98 39.23 -79.76
C ILE A 71 24.80 38.83 -81.24
N LYS A 72 25.39 39.59 -82.18
CA LYS A 72 25.37 39.22 -83.60
C LYS A 72 26.05 37.87 -83.86
N ARG A 73 27.12 37.57 -83.13
CA ARG A 73 27.84 36.29 -83.21
C ARG A 73 27.03 35.13 -82.63
N LEU A 74 26.29 35.35 -81.53
CA LEU A 74 25.38 34.33 -81.00
C LEU A 74 24.28 33.94 -82.00
N LYS A 75 23.75 34.93 -82.74
CA LYS A 75 22.74 34.70 -83.78
C LYS A 75 23.32 34.04 -85.02
N SER A 76 24.39 34.60 -85.60
CA SER A 76 25.01 34.07 -86.82
C SER A 76 25.62 32.70 -86.60
N GLY A 77 26.12 32.43 -85.40
CA GLY A 77 26.65 31.14 -84.98
C GLY A 77 25.61 30.14 -84.50
N ARG A 78 24.31 30.43 -84.59
CA ARG A 78 23.23 29.55 -84.09
C ARG A 78 23.52 29.01 -82.68
N ALA A 79 23.95 29.89 -81.78
CA ALA A 79 24.37 29.50 -80.43
C ALA A 79 23.26 28.69 -79.74
N ARG A 80 23.62 27.51 -79.24
CA ARG A 80 22.73 26.64 -78.47
C ARG A 80 23.45 26.14 -77.23
N VAL A 81 22.68 25.98 -76.16
CA VAL A 81 23.14 25.32 -74.95
C VAL A 81 22.71 23.86 -75.03
N HIS A 82 23.65 22.97 -74.76
CA HIS A 82 23.40 21.55 -74.62
C HIS A 82 23.74 21.15 -73.18
N SER A 83 22.73 20.60 -72.51
CA SER A 83 22.88 19.83 -71.28
C SER A 83 22.75 18.36 -71.66
N GLY A 84 23.50 17.46 -71.00
CA GLY A 84 23.42 16.02 -71.26
C GLY A 84 22.09 15.41 -70.80
N ASP A 85 22.14 14.55 -69.79
CA ASP A 85 20.97 13.82 -69.27
C ASP A 85 20.09 14.65 -68.31
N SER A 86 20.51 15.87 -67.97
CA SER A 86 19.74 16.79 -67.14
C SER A 86 18.70 17.52 -67.98
N ALA A 87 17.43 17.37 -67.61
CA ALA A 87 16.31 18.14 -68.12
C ALA A 87 16.69 19.63 -68.27
N GLU A 88 16.26 20.29 -69.35
CA GLU A 88 16.72 21.63 -69.73
C GLU A 88 16.23 22.71 -68.72
N TYR A 89 16.86 22.81 -67.54
CA TYR A 89 16.55 23.82 -66.52
C TYR A 89 16.98 25.23 -66.93
N ILE A 90 17.87 25.35 -67.90
CA ILE A 90 18.50 26.59 -68.32
C ILE A 90 18.35 26.77 -69.82
N GLU A 91 17.92 27.96 -70.25
CA GLU A 91 17.81 28.32 -71.66
C GLU A 91 18.66 29.55 -72.02
N LEU A 92 19.14 29.62 -73.27
CA LEU A 92 19.88 30.77 -73.79
C LEU A 92 18.95 31.71 -74.55
N ASN A 93 18.80 32.94 -74.05
CA ASN A 93 18.20 34.03 -74.79
C ASN A 93 19.23 34.68 -75.72
N ARG A 94 19.23 34.25 -76.99
CA ARG A 94 20.18 34.71 -78.03
C ARG A 94 20.03 36.19 -78.40
N ASP A 95 18.86 36.79 -78.16
CA ASP A 95 18.63 38.21 -78.46
C ASP A 95 19.30 39.13 -77.44
N ARG A 96 19.42 38.65 -76.20
CA ARG A 96 19.97 39.40 -75.08
C ARG A 96 21.34 38.91 -74.62
N GLY A 97 21.76 37.73 -75.06
CA GLY A 97 23.04 37.13 -74.67
C GLY A 97 23.06 36.59 -73.23
N VAL A 98 21.90 36.27 -72.68
CA VAL A 98 21.73 35.88 -71.27
C VAL A 98 21.21 34.45 -71.13
N LEU A 99 21.57 33.80 -70.02
CA LEU A 99 20.95 32.55 -69.60
C LEU A 99 19.76 32.84 -68.69
N LEU A 100 18.65 32.12 -68.88
CA LEU A 100 17.42 32.22 -68.11
C LEU A 100 17.01 30.87 -67.52
N ILE A 101 16.30 30.91 -66.39
CA ILE A 101 15.66 29.72 -65.81
C ILE A 101 14.51 29.28 -66.70
N LYS A 102 14.55 28.04 -67.19
CA LYS A 102 13.50 27.45 -68.04
C LYS A 102 12.48 26.64 -67.22
N GLU A 103 12.94 25.91 -66.22
CA GLU A 103 12.11 25.18 -65.26
C GLU A 103 12.68 25.37 -63.85
N ARG A 104 11.82 25.28 -62.84
CA ARG A 104 12.23 25.41 -61.43
C ARG A 104 13.28 24.35 -61.10
N ILE A 105 14.35 24.77 -60.45
CA ILE A 105 15.44 23.90 -60.00
C ILE A 105 15.21 23.65 -58.52
N ASP A 106 14.90 22.40 -58.18
CA ASP A 106 14.89 21.85 -56.84
C ASP A 106 16.21 21.07 -56.68
N ARG A 107 17.07 21.54 -55.78
CA ARG A 107 18.43 21.02 -55.58
C ARG A 107 18.38 19.64 -54.94
N GLU A 108 17.45 19.40 -54.03
CA GLU A 108 17.28 18.14 -53.29
C GLU A 108 16.93 17.01 -54.27
N THR A 109 16.06 17.28 -55.24
CA THR A 109 15.71 16.32 -56.30
C THR A 109 16.86 16.12 -57.29
N LEU A 110 17.61 17.18 -57.62
CA LEU A 110 18.70 17.14 -58.62
C LEU A 110 19.97 16.44 -58.12
N CYS A 111 20.37 16.75 -56.89
CA CYS A 111 21.69 16.41 -56.34
C CYS A 111 21.60 15.63 -55.02
N GLY A 112 20.45 15.64 -54.33
CA GLY A 112 20.32 15.12 -52.96
C GLY A 112 21.38 15.73 -52.05
N ASP A 113 22.12 14.88 -51.33
CA ASP A 113 23.17 15.29 -50.40
C ASP A 113 24.50 15.67 -51.09
N THR A 114 24.57 15.62 -52.43
CA THR A 114 25.82 15.80 -53.16
C THR A 114 26.27 17.26 -53.18
N THR A 115 27.48 17.52 -52.71
CA THR A 115 28.10 18.86 -52.69
C THR A 115 29.48 18.88 -53.38
N PRO A 116 29.77 19.87 -54.24
CA PRO A 116 28.88 20.93 -54.73
C PRO A 116 27.84 20.41 -55.74
N CYS A 117 26.63 20.99 -55.72
CA CYS A 117 25.59 20.73 -56.73
C CYS A 117 25.78 21.68 -57.91
N ALA A 118 26.02 21.15 -59.11
CA ALA A 118 26.26 21.99 -60.27
C ALA A 118 25.69 21.42 -61.57
N LEU A 119 25.08 22.30 -62.37
CA LEU A 119 24.69 22.02 -63.74
C LEU A 119 25.89 22.27 -64.67
N LEU A 120 26.25 21.25 -65.45
CA LEU A 120 27.33 21.31 -66.42
C LEU A 120 26.75 21.46 -67.83
N LEU A 121 26.90 22.65 -68.39
CA LEU A 121 26.35 23.02 -69.68
C LEU A 121 27.48 23.25 -70.70
N GLN A 122 27.19 22.94 -71.96
CA GLN A 122 28.08 23.26 -73.09
C GLN A 122 27.35 24.19 -74.05
N MET A 123 27.88 25.39 -74.26
CA MET A 123 27.38 26.30 -75.29
C MET A 123 28.20 26.11 -76.57
N ILE A 124 27.52 25.81 -77.67
CA ILE A 124 28.12 25.55 -78.97
C ILE A 124 27.70 26.67 -79.93
N LEU A 125 28.69 27.29 -80.58
CA LEU A 125 28.52 28.19 -81.71
C LEU A 125 29.05 27.50 -82.97
N GLU A 126 28.35 27.64 -84.08
CA GLU A 126 28.70 27.09 -85.38
C GLU A 126 29.33 28.17 -86.28
N ASN A 127 30.11 27.74 -87.28
CA ASN A 127 30.67 28.59 -88.35
C ASN A 127 31.41 29.87 -87.88
N PRO A 128 32.60 29.79 -87.26
CA PRO A 128 33.37 28.58 -86.92
C PRO A 128 32.85 27.88 -85.66
N MET A 129 33.18 26.59 -85.51
CA MET A 129 32.80 25.81 -84.33
C MET A 129 33.58 26.27 -83.10
N GLU A 130 32.87 26.77 -82.09
CA GLU A 130 33.42 27.16 -80.79
C GLU A 130 32.58 26.49 -79.68
N LEU A 131 33.28 26.01 -78.64
CA LEU A 131 32.65 25.33 -77.51
C LEU A 131 33.08 25.99 -76.21
N PHE A 132 32.08 26.44 -75.45
CA PHE A 132 32.26 27.07 -74.14
C PHE A 132 31.65 26.18 -73.07
N ARG A 133 32.40 25.97 -71.98
CA ARG A 133 31.94 25.20 -70.82
C ARG A 133 31.40 26.15 -69.78
N ILE A 134 30.17 25.91 -69.36
CA ILE A 134 29.46 26.74 -68.40
C ILE A 134 29.10 25.85 -67.21
N THR A 135 29.56 26.24 -66.03
CA THR A 135 29.20 25.57 -64.77
C THR A 135 28.29 26.50 -63.98
N ILE A 136 27.13 26.01 -63.58
CA ILE A 136 26.20 26.75 -62.72
C ILE A 136 26.08 25.97 -61.42
N GLU A 137 26.69 26.50 -60.36
CA GLU A 137 26.55 26.00 -59.00
C GLU A 137 25.18 26.41 -58.45
N ILE A 138 24.44 25.44 -57.90
CA ILE A 138 23.13 25.66 -57.29
C ILE A 138 23.36 25.76 -55.78
N THR A 139 23.07 26.93 -55.22
CA THR A 139 23.14 27.17 -53.78
C THR A 139 21.81 26.84 -53.13
N ASP A 140 21.92 26.13 -52.02
CA ASP A 140 20.83 25.65 -51.19
C ASP A 140 20.02 26.78 -50.54
N ILE A 141 18.70 26.66 -50.53
CA ILE A 141 17.76 27.51 -49.79
C ILE A 141 17.09 26.68 -48.69
N ASN A 142 16.84 27.30 -47.52
CA ASN A 142 16.12 26.63 -46.43
C ASN A 142 14.62 26.55 -46.70
N ASP A 143 14.18 25.60 -47.50
CA ASP A 143 12.77 25.35 -47.83
C ASP A 143 12.24 24.00 -47.36
N ASN A 144 13.10 23.12 -46.85
CA ASN A 144 12.69 21.90 -46.16
C ASN A 144 12.79 22.07 -44.64
N ALA A 145 11.79 21.56 -43.93
CA ALA A 145 11.84 21.51 -42.47
C ALA A 145 12.37 20.13 -42.02
N PRO A 146 13.13 20.09 -40.90
CA PRO A 146 13.42 18.83 -40.25
C PRO A 146 12.14 18.04 -39.96
N SER A 147 12.13 16.75 -40.26
CA SER A 147 10.95 15.90 -40.08
C SER A 147 11.31 14.56 -39.42
N PHE A 148 10.42 14.06 -38.56
CA PHE A 148 10.55 12.73 -37.97
C PHE A 148 9.72 11.73 -38.77
N ALA A 149 10.18 10.49 -38.88
CA ALA A 149 9.43 9.42 -39.54
C ALA A 149 8.10 9.14 -38.82
N SER A 150 8.08 9.30 -37.50
CA SER A 150 6.91 9.12 -36.64
C SER A 150 6.60 10.43 -35.88
N SER A 151 5.31 10.79 -35.78
CA SER A 151 4.89 11.95 -34.98
C SER A 151 4.83 11.65 -33.48
N GLU A 152 4.77 10.36 -33.09
CA GLU A 152 4.79 9.91 -31.70
C GLU A 152 5.77 8.75 -31.47
N LYS A 153 6.33 8.70 -30.25
CA LYS A 153 7.13 7.58 -29.75
C LYS A 153 6.68 7.21 -28.34
N ARG A 154 6.50 5.91 -28.09
CA ARG A 154 6.10 5.40 -26.78
C ARG A 154 7.23 4.62 -26.13
N PHE A 155 7.44 4.85 -24.83
CA PHE A 155 8.35 4.07 -24.00
C PHE A 155 7.60 3.51 -22.79
N GLU A 156 7.96 2.29 -22.41
CA GLU A 156 7.57 1.69 -21.15
C GLU A 156 8.84 1.61 -20.29
N ILE A 157 8.88 2.37 -19.20
CA ILE A 157 10.07 2.51 -18.37
C ILE A 157 9.67 2.24 -16.93
N SER A 158 10.28 1.23 -16.30
CA SER A 158 10.03 0.96 -14.88
C SER A 158 10.50 2.11 -14.00
N GLU A 159 9.76 2.40 -12.93
CA GLU A 159 10.18 3.41 -11.97
C GLU A 159 11.48 3.07 -11.24
N SER A 160 11.79 1.78 -11.14
CA SER A 160 13.07 1.27 -10.64
C SER A 160 14.22 1.42 -11.66
N ALA A 161 14.01 2.12 -12.79
CA ALA A 161 15.04 2.35 -13.79
C ALA A 161 16.21 3.17 -13.21
N ILE A 162 17.43 2.71 -13.46
CA ILE A 162 18.63 3.32 -12.90
C ILE A 162 18.92 4.65 -13.60
N ILE A 163 19.26 5.68 -12.82
CA ILE A 163 19.72 6.97 -13.32
C ILE A 163 20.92 6.77 -14.26
N GLY A 164 20.89 7.43 -15.42
CA GLY A 164 21.88 7.27 -16.49
C GLY A 164 21.47 6.26 -17.57
N SER A 165 20.35 5.54 -17.40
CA SER A 165 19.76 4.70 -18.44
C SER A 165 19.47 5.52 -19.70
N LYS A 166 19.79 4.93 -20.87
CA LYS A 166 19.71 5.59 -22.18
C LYS A 166 18.60 4.98 -23.03
N PHE A 167 17.80 5.83 -23.67
CA PHE A 167 16.70 5.45 -24.55
C PHE A 167 16.94 6.06 -25.93
N VAL A 168 17.05 5.23 -26.96
CA VAL A 168 17.37 5.68 -28.31
C VAL A 168 16.15 6.32 -28.95
N LEU A 169 16.35 7.51 -29.53
CA LEU A 169 15.33 8.26 -30.26
C LEU A 169 15.59 8.21 -31.77
N GLU A 170 14.52 8.33 -32.55
CA GLU A 170 14.62 8.48 -33.99
C GLU A 170 15.23 9.85 -34.34
N LYS A 171 16.14 9.87 -35.31
CA LYS A 171 16.69 11.12 -35.83
C LYS A 171 15.68 11.76 -36.79
N ALA A 172 15.55 13.08 -36.70
CA ALA A 172 14.94 13.87 -37.76
C ALA A 172 15.80 13.83 -39.03
N ILE A 173 15.15 13.90 -40.18
CA ILE A 173 15.76 14.02 -41.50
C ILE A 173 15.40 15.39 -42.06
N ASP A 174 16.39 16.03 -42.66
CA ASP A 174 16.28 17.31 -43.33
C ASP A 174 16.98 17.17 -44.68
N ALA A 175 16.34 17.64 -45.74
CA ALA A 175 16.83 17.48 -47.11
C ALA A 175 17.85 18.57 -47.48
N ASP A 176 17.80 19.70 -46.77
CA ASP A 176 18.70 20.82 -46.96
C ASP A 176 20.11 20.47 -46.45
N ILE A 177 21.14 21.11 -47.02
CA ILE A 177 22.54 20.84 -46.67
C ILE A 177 23.18 22.00 -45.90
N GLY A 178 24.37 21.73 -45.33
CA GLY A 178 25.17 22.78 -44.71
C GLY A 178 24.50 23.39 -43.48
N THR A 179 24.26 24.70 -43.51
CA THR A 179 23.63 25.44 -42.41
C THR A 179 22.11 25.34 -42.39
N ASN A 180 21.50 25.08 -43.54
CA ASN A 180 20.05 24.97 -43.68
C ASN A 180 19.57 23.57 -43.29
N GLY A 181 20.43 22.54 -43.39
CA GLY A 181 20.11 21.24 -42.81
C GLY A 181 20.02 21.24 -41.28
N LEU A 182 19.56 20.11 -40.73
CA LEU A 182 19.42 19.84 -39.30
C LEU A 182 20.66 20.22 -38.47
N GLN A 183 20.48 21.12 -37.50
CA GLN A 183 21.57 21.58 -36.63
C GLN A 183 21.50 21.03 -35.21
N SER A 184 20.31 21.07 -34.60
CA SER A 184 20.16 20.85 -33.17
C SER A 184 18.85 20.18 -32.80
N TYR A 185 18.85 19.55 -31.63
CA TYR A 185 17.67 18.98 -31.01
C TYR A 185 17.46 19.59 -29.61
N SER A 186 16.21 19.70 -29.19
CA SER A 186 15.83 20.07 -27.83
C SER A 186 14.72 19.15 -27.32
N LEU A 187 14.75 18.83 -26.04
CA LEU A 187 13.74 18.04 -25.34
C LEU A 187 13.07 18.91 -24.27
N ASN A 188 11.75 18.85 -24.17
CA ASN A 188 10.98 19.60 -23.17
C ASN A 188 9.81 18.76 -22.65
N PRO A 189 9.53 18.68 -21.34
CA PRO A 189 10.34 19.17 -20.21
C PRO A 189 11.60 18.35 -19.95
N THR A 190 12.55 18.91 -19.20
CA THR A 190 13.83 18.27 -18.84
C THR A 190 13.87 17.81 -17.37
N ASN A 191 12.72 17.53 -16.77
CA ASN A 191 12.61 17.23 -15.34
C ASN A 191 13.29 15.90 -14.99
N ASN A 192 12.82 14.80 -15.58
CA ASN A 192 13.33 13.45 -15.36
C ASN A 192 14.34 13.04 -16.43
N PHE A 193 14.25 13.64 -17.62
CA PHE A 193 15.03 13.24 -18.79
C PHE A 193 15.84 14.39 -19.35
N ALA A 194 17.03 14.08 -19.87
CA ALA A 194 17.82 15.01 -20.67
C ALA A 194 18.22 14.39 -21.99
N LEU A 195 18.43 15.24 -22.99
CA LEU A 195 18.89 14.82 -24.30
C LEU A 195 20.42 14.70 -24.32
N LYS A 196 20.93 13.60 -24.87
CA LYS A 196 22.34 13.40 -25.19
C LYS A 196 22.49 13.14 -26.67
N LEU A 197 23.41 13.89 -27.29
CA LEU A 197 23.81 13.71 -28.67
C LEU A 197 25.20 13.10 -28.69
N GLU A 198 25.37 11.99 -29.40
CA GLU A 198 26.64 11.29 -29.53
C GLU A 198 27.02 11.18 -31.01
N ASN A 199 28.19 11.68 -31.38
CA ASN A 199 28.66 11.61 -32.76
C ASN A 199 29.07 10.17 -33.08
N GLN A 200 28.57 9.64 -34.19
CA GLN A 200 28.92 8.33 -34.69
C GLN A 200 30.07 8.41 -35.69
N ALA A 201 30.73 7.26 -35.92
CA ALA A 201 31.90 7.18 -36.80
C ALA A 201 31.58 7.49 -38.28
N ASP A 202 30.31 7.38 -38.67
CA ASP A 202 29.80 7.75 -39.99
C ASP A 202 29.47 9.25 -40.13
N GLY A 203 29.73 10.05 -39.08
CA GLY A 203 29.41 11.47 -39.02
C GLY A 203 27.97 11.79 -38.63
N SER A 204 27.10 10.78 -38.47
CA SER A 204 25.73 10.99 -38.00
C SER A 204 25.67 11.22 -36.49
N LYS A 205 24.60 11.86 -36.01
CA LYS A 205 24.37 12.08 -34.57
C LYS A 205 23.38 11.05 -34.05
N LYS A 206 23.79 10.26 -33.06
CA LYS A 206 22.89 9.42 -32.27
C LYS A 206 22.16 10.31 -31.26
N VAL A 207 20.83 10.24 -31.28
CA VAL A 207 19.97 10.99 -30.37
C VAL A 207 19.48 10.05 -29.28
N GLU A 208 19.88 10.32 -28.03
CA GLU A 208 19.49 9.52 -26.87
C GLU A 208 18.81 10.40 -25.82
N MET A 209 17.74 9.89 -25.22
CA MET A 209 17.16 10.42 -23.99
C MET A 209 17.79 9.69 -22.80
N ILE A 210 18.19 10.42 -21.77
CA ILE A 210 18.85 9.87 -20.58
C ILE A 210 18.04 10.20 -19.35
N LEU A 211 17.78 9.20 -18.52
CA LEU A 211 17.15 9.39 -17.21
C LEU A 211 18.13 10.09 -16.26
N GLN A 212 17.78 11.26 -15.76
CA GLN A 212 18.58 12.07 -14.84
C GLN A 212 18.07 12.07 -13.40
N LYS A 213 16.76 11.91 -13.22
CA LYS A 213 16.10 11.80 -11.92
C LYS A 213 15.31 10.50 -11.88
N PRO A 214 15.12 9.90 -10.69
CA PRO A 214 14.26 8.74 -10.56
C PRO A 214 12.85 9.06 -11.09
N LEU A 215 12.18 8.03 -11.57
CA LEU A 215 10.76 8.06 -11.87
C LEU A 215 10.01 7.59 -10.62
N ASP A 216 8.76 8.01 -10.50
CA ASP A 216 7.85 7.66 -9.40
C ASP A 216 6.46 7.61 -10.04
N ARG A 217 5.92 6.40 -10.16
CA ARG A 217 4.63 6.15 -10.81
C ARG A 217 3.48 6.61 -9.93
N GLU A 218 3.61 6.52 -8.61
CA GLU A 218 2.64 6.99 -7.62
C GLU A 218 2.47 8.51 -7.69
N GLN A 219 3.52 9.22 -8.12
CA GLN A 219 3.45 10.65 -8.42
C GLN A 219 2.95 10.92 -9.86
N ASP A 220 3.62 10.35 -10.88
CA ASP A 220 3.40 10.68 -12.29
C ASP A 220 3.44 9.43 -13.19
N GLN A 221 2.28 8.78 -13.38
CA GLN A 221 2.16 7.55 -14.20
C GLN A 221 2.48 7.75 -15.69
N HIS A 222 2.22 8.95 -16.23
CA HIS A 222 2.41 9.27 -17.64
C HIS A 222 3.19 10.57 -17.81
N ILE A 223 4.33 10.48 -18.48
CA ILE A 223 5.18 11.65 -18.76
C ILE A 223 5.13 11.94 -20.26
N LEU A 224 4.70 13.15 -20.61
CA LEU A 224 4.67 13.65 -21.99
C LEU A 224 5.85 14.58 -22.22
N LEU A 225 6.67 14.25 -23.22
CA LEU A 225 7.80 15.06 -23.65
C LEU A 225 7.62 15.45 -25.13
N LEU A 226 8.23 16.57 -25.52
CA LEU A 226 8.29 17.06 -26.89
C LEU A 226 9.75 17.12 -27.31
N LEU A 227 10.10 16.33 -28.33
CA LEU A 227 11.38 16.43 -29.01
C LEU A 227 11.23 17.37 -30.21
N THR A 228 12.05 18.41 -30.26
CA THR A 228 12.09 19.37 -31.37
C THR A 228 13.43 19.27 -32.08
N ALA A 229 13.39 19.13 -33.41
CA ALA A 229 14.53 19.27 -34.30
C ALA A 229 14.51 20.66 -34.93
N LEU A 230 15.66 21.33 -34.99
CA LEU A 230 15.81 22.68 -35.51
C LEU A 230 16.92 22.73 -36.55
N ASP A 231 16.61 23.37 -37.67
CA ASP A 231 17.59 23.76 -38.69
C ASP A 231 18.38 25.02 -38.26
N GLY A 232 19.28 25.44 -39.14
CA GLY A 232 20.07 26.67 -39.00
C GLY A 232 19.80 27.74 -40.04
N GLY A 233 18.84 27.53 -40.95
CA GLY A 233 18.51 28.49 -42.01
C GLY A 233 17.75 29.73 -41.53
N GLN A 234 17.40 30.59 -42.49
CA GLN A 234 16.62 31.81 -42.23
C GLN A 234 15.49 31.96 -43.28
N PRO A 235 14.21 31.83 -42.90
CA PRO A 235 13.69 31.60 -41.54
C PRO A 235 14.04 30.21 -41.01
N ARG A 236 14.17 30.07 -39.68
CA ARG A 236 14.38 28.76 -39.06
C ARG A 236 13.10 27.94 -39.08
N MET A 237 13.19 26.68 -39.50
CA MET A 237 12.12 25.69 -39.49
C MET A 237 12.40 24.62 -38.45
N SER A 238 11.34 23.91 -38.04
CA SER A 238 11.42 22.93 -36.96
C SER A 238 10.48 21.76 -37.18
N GLY A 239 10.96 20.56 -36.84
CA GLY A 239 10.16 19.35 -36.72
C GLY A 239 9.91 19.00 -35.26
N THR A 240 8.76 18.38 -34.96
CA THR A 240 8.46 17.92 -33.59
C THR A 240 7.98 16.48 -33.57
N MET A 241 8.30 15.76 -32.48
CA MET A 241 7.80 14.43 -32.18
C MET A 241 7.39 14.38 -30.71
N GLN A 242 6.20 13.86 -30.43
CA GLN A 242 5.71 13.65 -29.07
C GLN A 242 6.23 12.34 -28.51
N ILE A 243 6.82 12.36 -27.32
CA ILE A 243 7.28 11.17 -26.62
C ILE A 243 6.34 10.95 -25.43
N THR A 244 5.74 9.76 -25.36
CA THR A 244 4.92 9.34 -24.23
C THR A 244 5.68 8.26 -23.46
N VAL A 245 5.99 8.54 -22.21
CA VAL A 245 6.57 7.55 -21.29
C VAL A 245 5.46 7.03 -20.39
N ASN A 246 5.19 5.74 -20.48
CA ASN A 246 4.37 5.00 -19.52
C ASN A 246 5.29 4.45 -18.43
N VAL A 247 5.14 4.93 -17.21
CA VAL A 247 5.94 4.46 -16.08
C VAL A 247 5.38 3.12 -15.61
N LEU A 248 6.20 2.07 -15.66
CA LEU A 248 5.83 0.74 -15.20
C LEU A 248 6.04 0.65 -13.69
N ASP A 249 5.05 0.06 -13.03
CA ASP A 249 5.02 -0.21 -11.60
C ASP A 249 6.13 -1.18 -11.18
N ALA A 250 6.78 -0.87 -10.06
CA ALA A 250 7.69 -1.75 -9.33
C ALA A 250 7.20 -1.86 -7.88
N ASN A 251 7.49 -2.99 -7.24
CA ASN A 251 7.06 -3.21 -5.85
C ASN A 251 7.98 -2.48 -4.86
N ASP A 252 7.83 -1.15 -4.74
CA ASP A 252 8.67 -0.30 -3.90
C ASP A 252 7.93 0.38 -2.74
N ASN A 253 6.60 0.27 -2.69
CA ASN A 253 5.83 0.59 -1.50
C ASN A 253 5.45 -0.71 -0.78
N ALA A 254 5.60 -0.74 0.54
CA ALA A 254 5.07 -1.82 1.36
C ALA A 254 3.64 -1.49 1.79
N PRO A 255 2.79 -2.49 2.10
CA PRO A 255 1.51 -2.25 2.72
C PRO A 255 1.70 -1.46 4.01
N VAL A 256 0.80 -0.52 4.34
CA VAL A 256 0.88 0.24 5.59
C VAL A 256 -0.44 0.14 6.35
N PHE A 257 -0.42 -0.35 7.59
CA PHE A 257 -1.62 -0.37 8.43
C PHE A 257 -2.11 1.04 8.78
N THR A 258 -3.43 1.23 8.80
CA THR A 258 -4.02 2.54 9.19
C THR A 258 -3.76 2.94 10.64
N LYS A 259 -3.42 1.97 11.51
CA LYS A 259 -3.13 2.18 12.93
C LYS A 259 -1.97 1.29 13.36
N PRO A 260 -1.06 1.77 14.24
CA PRO A 260 -0.01 0.94 14.83
C PRO A 260 -0.56 -0.04 15.87
N VAL A 261 -1.72 0.27 16.45
CA VAL A 261 -2.42 -0.59 17.42
C VAL A 261 -3.93 -0.52 17.17
N TYR A 262 -4.55 -1.68 17.01
CA TYR A 262 -5.99 -1.90 16.99
C TYR A 262 -6.45 -2.38 18.37
N LYS A 263 -7.58 -1.86 18.84
CA LYS A 263 -8.22 -2.28 20.09
C LYS A 263 -9.64 -2.73 19.80
N ALA A 264 -10.01 -3.88 20.34
CA ALA A 264 -11.34 -4.45 20.24
C ALA A 264 -11.74 -5.07 21.57
N THR A 265 -13.03 -5.32 21.73
CA THR A 265 -13.60 -6.02 22.88
C THR A 265 -14.43 -7.19 22.37
N ILE A 266 -14.36 -8.34 23.05
CA ILE A 266 -15.18 -9.50 22.74
C ILE A 266 -15.78 -10.04 24.03
N THR A 267 -17.07 -10.35 24.02
CA THR A 267 -17.69 -11.04 25.14
C THR A 267 -17.24 -12.49 25.13
N GLU A 268 -16.87 -13.05 26.28
CA GLU A 268 -16.62 -14.49 26.37
C GLU A 268 -17.85 -15.32 25.98
N ASN A 269 -17.67 -16.61 25.74
CA ASN A 269 -18.72 -17.49 25.24
C ASN A 269 -19.32 -17.06 23.87
N SER A 270 -18.74 -16.07 23.20
CA SER A 270 -19.13 -15.67 21.85
C SER A 270 -19.04 -16.87 20.90
N PRO A 271 -20.07 -17.12 20.08
CA PRO A 271 -20.06 -18.26 19.16
C PRO A 271 -18.96 -18.12 18.11
N ALA A 272 -18.48 -19.26 17.60
CA ALA A 272 -17.57 -19.26 16.45
C ALA A 272 -18.24 -18.57 15.24
N GLY A 273 -17.48 -17.72 14.57
CA GLY A 273 -17.94 -16.84 13.48
C GLY A 273 -18.27 -15.41 13.93
N THR A 274 -18.26 -15.09 15.23
CA THR A 274 -18.43 -13.70 15.69
C THR A 274 -17.28 -12.83 15.19
N SER A 275 -17.62 -11.72 14.54
CA SER A 275 -16.67 -10.71 14.07
C SER A 275 -16.17 -9.87 15.23
N VAL A 276 -14.85 -9.75 15.37
CA VAL A 276 -14.18 -8.99 16.44
C VAL A 276 -13.87 -7.58 15.94
N ILE A 277 -13.15 -7.49 14.81
CA ILE A 277 -12.73 -6.22 14.20
C ILE A 277 -12.27 -6.46 12.76
N THR A 278 -12.36 -5.44 11.92
CA THR A 278 -11.71 -5.44 10.60
C THR A 278 -10.48 -4.52 10.63
N VAL A 279 -9.31 -5.07 10.33
CA VAL A 279 -8.08 -4.30 10.17
C VAL A 279 -7.89 -3.89 8.72
N ARG A 280 -7.19 -2.78 8.48
CA ARG A 280 -6.95 -2.26 7.14
C ARG A 280 -5.50 -1.81 6.97
N ALA A 281 -4.91 -2.22 5.87
CA ALA A 281 -3.68 -1.68 5.33
C ALA A 281 -3.94 -1.10 3.93
N SER A 282 -3.07 -0.20 3.50
CA SER A 282 -3.09 0.39 2.17
C SER A 282 -1.71 0.28 1.54
N ASP A 283 -1.69 -0.13 0.28
CA ASP A 283 -0.51 -0.14 -0.56
C ASP A 283 -0.72 0.88 -1.70
N LYS A 284 0.34 1.54 -2.13
CA LYS A 284 0.27 2.55 -3.18
C LYS A 284 0.61 1.97 -4.56
N ASP A 285 1.20 0.78 -4.60
CA ASP A 285 1.59 0.13 -5.84
C ASP A 285 0.36 -0.33 -6.65
N GLY A 286 0.57 -0.56 -7.93
CA GLY A 286 -0.45 -0.93 -8.89
C GLY A 286 -0.59 -2.43 -9.07
N GLY A 287 -1.79 -2.89 -9.46
CA GLY A 287 -2.00 -4.28 -9.85
C GLY A 287 -1.73 -5.28 -8.71
N SER A 288 -0.90 -6.29 -8.98
CA SER A 288 -0.57 -7.33 -7.99
C SER A 288 0.33 -6.84 -6.86
N ASN A 289 1.17 -5.84 -7.13
CA ASN A 289 2.08 -5.26 -6.14
C ASN A 289 1.31 -4.49 -5.06
N GLY A 290 0.15 -3.91 -5.41
CA GLY A 290 -0.76 -3.30 -4.44
C GLY A 290 -1.77 -4.26 -3.79
N GLU A 291 -1.79 -5.56 -4.15
CA GLU A 291 -2.77 -6.51 -3.60
C GLU A 291 -2.30 -7.07 -2.25
N ILE A 292 -3.04 -6.74 -1.20
CA ILE A 292 -2.68 -7.03 0.18
C ILE A 292 -3.30 -8.34 0.66
N SER A 293 -2.49 -9.14 1.34
CA SER A 293 -2.92 -10.32 2.09
C SER A 293 -2.67 -10.15 3.60
N TYR A 294 -3.66 -10.48 4.41
CA TYR A 294 -3.58 -10.35 5.87
C TYR A 294 -3.33 -11.70 6.56
N ALA A 295 -2.52 -11.69 7.62
CA ALA A 295 -2.21 -12.87 8.42
C ALA A 295 -2.01 -12.51 9.91
N ILE A 296 -2.15 -13.52 10.77
CA ILE A 296 -1.73 -13.46 12.17
C ILE A 296 -0.29 -13.98 12.23
N SER A 297 0.66 -13.10 12.56
CA SER A 297 2.10 -13.38 12.54
C SER A 297 2.56 -14.12 13.80
N ASN A 298 1.99 -13.75 14.96
CA ASN A 298 2.36 -14.36 16.25
C ASN A 298 1.51 -15.61 16.55
N SER A 299 1.95 -16.74 16.03
CA SER A 299 1.32 -18.05 16.21
C SER A 299 1.85 -18.77 17.46
N LYS A 300 1.64 -18.21 18.66
CA LYS A 300 1.47 -19.12 19.81
C LYS A 300 0.32 -20.05 19.41
N ARG A 301 0.56 -21.37 19.31
CA ARG A 301 -0.42 -22.35 18.79
C ARG A 301 -1.84 -22.15 19.33
N ARG A 302 -1.98 -21.70 20.59
CA ARG A 302 -3.27 -21.40 21.22
C ARG A 302 -4.05 -20.25 20.57
N LEU A 303 -3.41 -19.25 19.96
CA LEU A 303 -4.09 -18.11 19.33
C LEU A 303 -4.71 -18.48 17.98
N SER A 304 -4.03 -19.33 17.20
CA SER A 304 -4.56 -19.84 15.93
C SER A 304 -5.75 -20.79 16.09
N ASP A 305 -5.97 -21.30 17.30
CA ASP A 305 -7.15 -22.11 17.63
C ASP A 305 -8.35 -21.24 18.07
N LEU A 306 -8.12 -19.95 18.35
CA LEU A 306 -9.12 -19.03 18.90
C LEU A 306 -9.57 -17.95 17.92
N PHE A 307 -8.64 -17.42 17.12
CA PHE A 307 -8.90 -16.32 16.18
C PHE A 307 -8.41 -16.67 14.78
N GLN A 308 -9.16 -16.21 13.79
CA GLN A 308 -8.80 -16.29 12.38
C GLN A 308 -8.94 -14.90 11.75
N ILE A 309 -8.02 -14.55 10.86
CA ILE A 309 -8.12 -13.36 10.01
C ILE A 309 -8.41 -13.78 8.57
N ASP A 310 -9.38 -13.13 7.94
CA ASP A 310 -9.63 -13.29 6.52
C ASP A 310 -8.50 -12.62 5.72
N ARG A 311 -7.90 -13.39 4.83
CA ARG A 311 -6.71 -12.96 4.07
C ARG A 311 -6.97 -11.77 3.16
N LYS A 312 -8.22 -11.55 2.71
CA LYS A 312 -8.55 -10.49 1.74
C LYS A 312 -9.20 -9.28 2.39
N THR A 313 -10.11 -9.51 3.33
CA THR A 313 -10.90 -8.43 3.95
C THR A 313 -10.23 -7.84 5.19
N GLY A 314 -9.28 -8.58 5.81
CA GLY A 314 -8.70 -8.21 7.10
C GLY A 314 -9.68 -8.34 8.26
N GLU A 315 -10.80 -9.05 8.08
CA GLU A 315 -11.76 -9.32 9.14
C GLU A 315 -11.22 -10.39 10.10
N VAL A 316 -11.18 -10.08 11.39
CA VAL A 316 -10.79 -11.00 12.46
C VAL A 316 -12.05 -11.56 13.10
N ILE A 317 -12.18 -12.88 13.10
CA ILE A 317 -13.30 -13.63 13.65
C ILE A 317 -12.84 -14.59 14.76
N VAL A 318 -13.78 -14.94 15.64
CA VAL A 318 -13.61 -16.00 16.64
C VAL A 318 -13.84 -17.36 15.99
N ILE A 319 -12.98 -18.34 16.26
CA ILE A 319 -13.12 -19.74 15.78
C ILE A 319 -13.06 -20.78 16.90
N GLY A 320 -12.63 -20.38 18.10
CA GLY A 320 -12.56 -21.24 19.28
C GLY A 320 -13.30 -20.63 20.48
N GLN A 321 -13.32 -21.36 21.59
CA GLN A 321 -13.99 -20.91 22.82
C GLN A 321 -13.11 -19.90 23.58
N ILE A 322 -13.66 -18.71 23.80
CA ILE A 322 -13.06 -17.66 24.62
C ILE A 322 -13.65 -17.77 26.03
N ASP A 323 -12.76 -17.74 27.02
CA ASP A 323 -13.04 -17.92 28.44
C ASP A 323 -12.22 -16.85 29.18
N TYR A 324 -12.91 -15.96 29.89
CA TYR A 324 -12.37 -14.80 30.57
C TYR A 324 -11.49 -15.20 31.76
N GLU A 325 -11.91 -16.21 32.53
CA GLU A 325 -11.20 -16.78 33.68
C GLU A 325 -9.83 -17.31 33.28
N LYS A 326 -9.71 -17.85 32.06
CA LYS A 326 -8.44 -18.31 31.49
C LYS A 326 -7.59 -17.17 30.95
N THR A 327 -8.14 -16.24 30.17
CA THR A 327 -7.37 -15.17 29.52
C THR A 327 -8.21 -13.92 29.28
N LYS A 328 -7.96 -12.89 30.08
CA LYS A 328 -8.66 -11.59 30.03
C LYS A 328 -8.25 -10.68 28.87
N LEU A 329 -7.08 -10.90 28.30
CA LEU A 329 -6.47 -10.03 27.27
C LEU A 329 -5.70 -10.84 26.23
N PHE A 330 -6.03 -10.66 24.96
CA PHE A 330 -5.25 -11.20 23.86
C PHE A 330 -4.43 -10.09 23.19
N GLN A 331 -3.15 -10.36 22.99
CA GLN A 331 -2.25 -9.53 22.18
C GLN A 331 -1.80 -10.33 20.97
N ILE A 332 -2.21 -9.88 19.80
CA ILE A 332 -2.03 -10.57 18.52
C ILE A 332 -1.21 -9.65 17.61
N ASP A 333 -0.07 -10.12 17.13
CA ASP A 333 0.65 -9.41 16.07
C ASP A 333 0.07 -9.84 14.72
N ILE A 334 -0.40 -8.85 13.96
CA ILE A 334 -0.98 -9.02 12.63
C ILE A 334 -0.01 -8.47 11.58
N GLU A 335 -0.06 -9.05 10.40
CA GLU A 335 0.83 -8.76 9.29
C GLU A 335 0.01 -8.57 8.02
N ALA A 336 0.37 -7.56 7.24
CA ALA A 336 -0.15 -7.31 5.92
C ALA A 336 1.02 -7.43 4.94
N THR A 337 0.89 -8.30 3.94
CA THR A 337 1.93 -8.59 2.95
C THR A 337 1.35 -8.41 1.56
N ASP A 338 2.04 -7.65 0.71
CA ASP A 338 1.71 -7.57 -0.71
C ASP A 338 2.07 -8.88 -1.44
N ASN A 339 1.77 -9.01 -2.74
CA ASN A 339 2.23 -10.16 -3.51
C ASN A 339 3.72 -10.08 -3.92
N GLY A 340 4.36 -8.91 -3.79
CA GLY A 340 5.80 -8.71 -4.03
C GLY A 340 6.70 -9.20 -2.89
N GLY A 341 6.11 -9.46 -1.72
CA GLY A 341 6.77 -9.90 -0.50
C GLY A 341 7.15 -8.78 0.48
N LEU A 342 6.79 -7.51 0.26
CA LEU A 342 6.94 -6.48 1.27
C LEU A 342 5.77 -6.55 2.27
N SER A 343 6.07 -6.23 3.52
CA SER A 343 5.13 -6.42 4.63
C SER A 343 5.24 -5.32 5.67
N ASP A 344 4.11 -5.04 6.31
CA ASP A 344 4.04 -4.25 7.55
C ASP A 344 3.33 -5.06 8.64
N SER A 345 3.58 -4.68 9.89
CA SER A 345 3.04 -5.35 11.07
C SER A 345 2.37 -4.36 12.03
N SER A 346 1.28 -4.79 12.65
CA SER A 346 0.53 -4.00 13.62
C SER A 346 0.10 -4.88 14.79
N LYS A 347 -0.29 -4.25 15.91
CA LYS A 347 -0.74 -4.97 17.10
C LYS A 347 -2.26 -4.90 17.23
N LEU A 348 -2.89 -6.04 17.44
CA LEU A 348 -4.30 -6.15 17.82
C LEU A 348 -4.39 -6.56 19.29
N ILE A 349 -5.04 -5.71 20.08
CA ILE A 349 -5.34 -5.95 21.50
C ILE A 349 -6.84 -6.20 21.64
N ILE A 350 -7.20 -7.36 22.18
CA ILE A 350 -8.59 -7.74 22.40
C ILE A 350 -8.81 -7.90 23.90
N ASP A 351 -9.66 -7.05 24.47
CA ASP A 351 -10.14 -7.15 25.85
C ASP A 351 -11.34 -8.10 25.89
N VAL A 352 -11.31 -9.09 26.79
CA VAL A 352 -12.44 -10.01 26.98
C VAL A 352 -13.40 -9.41 28.01
N ILE A 353 -14.69 -9.42 27.70
CA ILE A 353 -15.75 -9.00 28.61
C ILE A 353 -16.31 -10.25 29.30
N ASP A 354 -16.24 -10.23 30.63
CA ASP A 354 -16.76 -11.23 31.55
C ASP A 354 -18.29 -11.37 31.43
N VAL A 355 -18.79 -12.60 31.45
CA VAL A 355 -20.20 -12.99 31.54
C VAL A 355 -20.37 -13.88 32.75
N ASN A 356 -21.46 -13.65 33.51
CA ASN A 356 -21.83 -14.48 34.65
C ASN A 356 -22.16 -15.92 34.22
N ASP A 357 -21.14 -16.78 34.15
CA ASP A 357 -21.22 -18.15 33.67
C ASP A 357 -20.70 -19.18 34.68
N ASN A 358 -20.11 -18.71 35.79
CA ASN A 358 -19.75 -19.53 36.93
C ASN A 358 -20.72 -19.30 38.09
N SER A 359 -20.96 -20.35 38.88
CA SER A 359 -21.75 -20.25 40.10
C SER A 359 -20.83 -20.20 41.32
N PRO A 360 -21.25 -19.56 42.42
CA PRO A 360 -20.45 -19.50 43.64
C PRO A 360 -20.08 -20.90 44.12
N VAL A 361 -18.81 -21.14 44.47
CA VAL A 361 -18.36 -22.43 45.01
C VAL A 361 -18.23 -22.33 46.53
N VAL A 362 -19.09 -23.06 47.25
CA VAL A 362 -19.08 -23.12 48.72
C VAL A 362 -18.19 -24.27 49.20
N ASN A 363 -17.08 -23.93 49.85
CA ASN A 363 -16.13 -24.88 50.42
C ASN A 363 -16.26 -24.90 51.95
N MET A 364 -16.67 -26.05 52.50
CA MET A 364 -16.71 -26.26 53.95
C MET A 364 -15.31 -26.50 54.50
N ILE A 365 -14.81 -25.56 55.32
CA ILE A 365 -13.47 -25.61 55.92
C ILE A 365 -13.51 -26.48 57.18
N SER A 366 -14.51 -26.25 58.02
CA SER A 366 -14.72 -26.98 59.28
C SER A 366 -16.20 -26.98 59.62
N ALA A 367 -16.70 -28.09 60.17
CA ALA A 367 -18.06 -28.19 60.64
C ALA A 367 -18.16 -29.17 61.80
N SER A 368 -18.87 -28.77 62.84
CA SER A 368 -19.25 -29.64 63.95
C SER A 368 -20.40 -30.55 63.50
N GLY A 369 -20.27 -31.85 63.73
CA GLY A 369 -21.37 -32.80 63.52
C GLY A 369 -22.38 -32.80 64.67
N SER A 370 -21.97 -32.34 65.86
CA SER A 370 -22.85 -32.21 67.02
C SER A 370 -22.41 -31.09 67.96
N ILE A 371 -23.38 -30.46 68.64
CA ILE A 371 -23.16 -29.47 69.70
C ILE A 371 -24.11 -29.70 70.89
N PRO A 372 -23.71 -29.38 72.14
CA PRO A 372 -24.60 -29.41 73.30
C PRO A 372 -25.78 -28.44 73.19
N GLU A 373 -26.94 -28.78 73.75
CA GLU A 373 -28.10 -27.88 73.78
C GLU A 373 -27.89 -26.64 74.67
N ASP A 374 -27.04 -26.74 75.69
CA ASP A 374 -26.62 -25.61 76.54
C ASP A 374 -25.57 -24.69 75.87
N SER A 375 -25.26 -24.92 74.58
CA SER A 375 -24.33 -24.08 73.82
C SER A 375 -24.78 -22.62 73.82
N ALA A 376 -23.91 -21.74 74.31
CA ALA A 376 -24.18 -20.31 74.34
C ALA A 376 -24.47 -19.74 72.94
N ARG A 377 -25.23 -18.64 72.89
CA ARG A 377 -25.45 -17.88 71.66
C ARG A 377 -24.13 -17.44 71.04
N LYS A 378 -24.07 -17.42 69.70
CA LYS A 378 -22.90 -17.13 68.88
C LYS A 378 -21.79 -18.19 68.93
N THR A 379 -22.09 -19.41 69.38
CA THR A 379 -21.19 -20.55 69.25
C THR A 379 -21.01 -20.90 67.78
N VAL A 380 -19.76 -21.05 67.32
CA VAL A 380 -19.44 -21.36 65.92
C VAL A 380 -19.63 -22.85 65.65
N ILE A 381 -20.45 -23.14 64.64
CA ILE A 381 -20.82 -24.50 64.22
C ILE A 381 -20.03 -24.91 62.99
N ALA A 382 -19.91 -24.01 62.01
CA ALA A 382 -19.18 -24.26 60.79
C ALA A 382 -18.48 -23.01 60.28
N LEU A 383 -17.38 -23.23 59.56
CA LEU A 383 -16.62 -22.24 58.82
C LEU A 383 -16.59 -22.66 57.35
N MET A 384 -16.92 -21.72 56.48
CA MET A 384 -16.96 -21.94 55.03
C MET A 384 -16.26 -20.80 54.29
N SER A 385 -15.70 -21.10 53.13
CA SER A 385 -15.18 -20.11 52.18
C SER A 385 -16.00 -20.21 50.91
N VAL A 386 -16.40 -19.08 50.37
CA VAL A 386 -17.18 -18.99 49.14
C VAL A 386 -16.34 -18.29 48.10
N ASN A 387 -16.16 -18.90 46.95
CA ASN A 387 -15.41 -18.30 45.86
C ASN A 387 -16.21 -18.41 44.57
N ASP A 388 -16.41 -17.27 43.92
CA ASP A 388 -16.91 -17.21 42.56
C ASP A 388 -15.73 -16.86 41.63
N PRO A 389 -15.46 -17.65 40.57
CA PRO A 389 -14.41 -17.36 39.59
C PRO A 389 -14.61 -16.05 38.82
N ASP A 390 -15.86 -15.60 38.68
CA ASP A 390 -16.19 -14.44 37.87
C ASP A 390 -15.69 -13.13 38.53
N SER A 391 -15.67 -12.03 37.79
CA SER A 391 -15.17 -10.74 38.26
C SER A 391 -16.27 -9.71 38.52
N GLU A 392 -15.89 -8.63 39.19
CA GLU A 392 -16.78 -7.51 39.52
C GLU A 392 -18.07 -7.94 40.24
N ASN A 393 -19.25 -7.68 39.66
CA ASN A 393 -20.53 -8.06 40.28
C ASN A 393 -20.88 -9.54 40.07
N ASN A 394 -20.41 -10.13 38.96
CA ASN A 394 -20.61 -11.55 38.68
C ASN A 394 -19.90 -12.40 39.77
N GLY A 395 -18.73 -11.94 40.23
CA GLY A 395 -17.99 -12.61 41.31
C GLY A 395 -18.41 -12.28 42.76
N LYS A 396 -19.35 -11.35 42.98
CA LYS A 396 -19.77 -10.94 44.33
C LYS A 396 -20.86 -11.86 44.83
N VAL A 397 -20.68 -12.39 46.04
CA VAL A 397 -21.54 -13.44 46.59
C VAL A 397 -22.26 -13.00 47.85
N ASN A 398 -23.52 -13.40 47.97
CA ASN A 398 -24.34 -13.24 49.16
C ASN A 398 -24.91 -14.60 49.59
N CYS A 399 -24.78 -14.95 50.86
CA CYS A 399 -25.18 -16.25 51.37
C CYS A 399 -26.29 -16.13 52.42
N VAL A 400 -27.28 -17.01 52.30
CA VAL A 400 -28.44 -17.10 53.18
C VAL A 400 -28.62 -18.55 53.66
N ILE A 401 -29.35 -18.72 54.76
CA ILE A 401 -29.72 -20.05 55.28
C ILE A 401 -31.24 -20.22 55.22
N ASN A 402 -31.72 -21.45 55.39
CA ASN A 402 -33.15 -21.73 55.50
C ASN A 402 -33.81 -20.93 56.64
N GLU A 403 -35.06 -20.51 56.43
CA GLU A 403 -35.83 -19.75 57.42
C GLU A 403 -36.26 -20.62 58.61
N ASN A 404 -36.57 -19.97 59.74
CA ASN A 404 -37.15 -20.58 60.95
C ASN A 404 -36.26 -21.63 61.67
N ILE A 405 -34.94 -21.43 61.65
CA ILE A 405 -33.97 -22.24 62.42
C ILE A 405 -33.18 -21.34 63.40
N PRO A 406 -32.70 -21.87 64.55
CA PRO A 406 -32.04 -21.08 65.60
C PRO A 406 -30.56 -20.74 65.28
N PHE A 407 -30.23 -20.55 64.01
CA PHE A 407 -28.87 -20.31 63.52
C PHE A 407 -28.81 -19.05 62.68
N GLU A 408 -27.63 -18.48 62.55
CA GLU A 408 -27.35 -17.30 61.72
C GLU A 408 -26.04 -17.52 60.95
N ILE A 409 -26.00 -17.05 59.70
CA ILE A 409 -24.77 -17.01 58.90
C ILE A 409 -24.17 -15.61 58.93
N LYS A 410 -22.88 -15.52 59.27
CA LYS A 410 -22.13 -14.26 59.38
C LYS A 410 -21.00 -14.20 58.37
N PHE A 411 -21.05 -13.18 57.51
CA PHE A 411 -19.92 -12.81 56.68
C PHE A 411 -18.72 -12.40 57.55
N THR A 412 -17.60 -13.04 57.27
CA THR A 412 -16.26 -12.73 57.78
C THR A 412 -15.45 -12.16 56.60
N SER A 413 -14.40 -11.38 56.87
CA SER A 413 -13.56 -10.78 55.80
C SER A 413 -13.07 -11.81 54.77
N ASN A 414 -12.88 -11.40 53.51
CA ASN A 414 -12.36 -12.21 52.40
C ASN A 414 -13.23 -13.42 51.99
N ASN A 415 -14.55 -13.25 51.90
CA ASN A 415 -15.50 -14.31 51.49
C ASN A 415 -15.49 -15.56 52.37
N PHE A 416 -15.14 -15.39 53.64
CA PHE A 416 -15.32 -16.42 54.66
C PHE A 416 -16.66 -16.20 55.35
N TYR A 417 -17.36 -17.27 55.70
CA TYR A 417 -18.60 -17.21 56.46
C TYR A 417 -18.52 -18.13 57.67
N SER A 418 -19.12 -17.68 58.76
CA SER A 418 -19.28 -18.47 59.98
C SER A 418 -20.76 -18.73 60.23
N LEU A 419 -21.11 -20.00 60.44
CA LEU A 419 -22.44 -20.41 60.87
C LEU A 419 -22.43 -20.49 62.39
N VAL A 420 -23.32 -19.76 63.05
CA VAL A 420 -23.35 -19.63 64.51
C VAL A 420 -24.75 -19.88 65.08
N THR A 421 -24.84 -20.22 66.36
CA THR A 421 -26.11 -20.22 67.10
C THR A 421 -26.64 -18.80 67.28
N ASP A 422 -27.94 -18.59 67.04
CA ASP A 422 -28.61 -17.29 67.22
C ASP A 422 -29.55 -17.28 68.44
N SER A 423 -30.18 -18.42 68.70
CA SER A 423 -31.08 -18.65 69.83
C SER A 423 -30.63 -19.85 70.66
N ASP A 424 -31.23 -19.99 71.84
CA ASP A 424 -30.97 -21.10 72.74
C ASP A 424 -31.52 -22.40 72.11
N LEU A 425 -30.82 -23.51 72.32
CA LEU A 425 -31.15 -24.81 71.74
C LEU A 425 -31.84 -25.68 72.80
N ASP A 426 -32.66 -26.61 72.33
CA ASP A 426 -33.47 -27.51 73.16
C ASP A 426 -33.62 -28.80 72.36
N ARG A 427 -32.97 -29.86 72.84
CA ARG A 427 -32.91 -31.16 72.16
C ARG A 427 -34.26 -31.87 72.24
N GLU A 428 -34.97 -31.77 73.35
CA GLU A 428 -36.31 -32.35 73.56
C GLU A 428 -37.31 -31.76 72.55
N ARG A 429 -37.10 -30.51 72.12
CA ARG A 429 -37.84 -29.90 71.02
C ARG A 429 -37.34 -30.33 69.64
N ALA A 430 -36.02 -30.32 69.41
CA ALA A 430 -35.43 -30.71 68.14
C ALA A 430 -34.00 -31.24 68.30
N SER A 431 -33.83 -32.55 68.12
CA SER A 431 -32.52 -33.22 68.27
C SER A 431 -31.62 -33.13 67.03
N GLU A 432 -32.14 -32.69 65.88
CA GLU A 432 -31.41 -32.62 64.61
C GLU A 432 -31.86 -31.42 63.79
N TYR A 433 -30.90 -30.75 63.14
CA TYR A 433 -31.16 -29.70 62.16
C TYR A 433 -30.46 -29.99 60.83
N ASN A 434 -31.20 -29.83 59.73
CA ASN A 434 -30.65 -29.79 58.38
C ASN A 434 -30.57 -28.34 57.92
N ILE A 435 -29.36 -27.78 58.01
CA ILE A 435 -29.07 -26.37 57.72
C ILE A 435 -28.59 -26.28 56.29
N THR A 436 -29.36 -25.64 55.41
CA THR A 436 -28.96 -25.44 54.01
C THR A 436 -28.50 -24.01 53.83
N VAL A 437 -27.23 -23.84 53.47
CA VAL A 437 -26.65 -22.57 53.09
C VAL A 437 -26.76 -22.43 51.57
N THR A 438 -27.38 -21.36 51.10
CA THR A 438 -27.48 -21.01 49.68
C THR A 438 -26.71 -19.72 49.43
N CYS A 439 -25.73 -19.76 48.55
CA CYS A 439 -24.97 -18.59 48.13
C CYS A 439 -25.32 -18.24 46.68
N SER A 440 -25.69 -16.99 46.46
CA SER A 440 -26.03 -16.43 45.14
C SER A 440 -25.07 -15.32 44.79
N ASP A 441 -24.68 -15.23 43.53
CA ASP A 441 -23.92 -14.09 43.01
C ASP A 441 -24.80 -12.82 42.86
N GLU A 442 -24.18 -11.68 42.54
CA GLU A 442 -24.86 -10.43 42.16
C GLU A 442 -24.98 -10.26 40.63
N GLY A 443 -24.69 -11.32 39.87
CA GLY A 443 -24.77 -11.35 38.42
C GLY A 443 -26.20 -11.32 37.88
N VAL A 444 -26.35 -11.06 36.58
CA VAL A 444 -27.65 -11.08 35.88
C VAL A 444 -27.54 -11.92 34.60
N PRO A 445 -28.21 -13.09 34.52
CA PRO A 445 -29.01 -13.74 35.56
C PRO A 445 -28.15 -14.19 36.75
N SER A 446 -28.72 -14.17 37.95
CA SER A 446 -27.98 -14.62 39.14
C SER A 446 -27.89 -16.14 39.19
N LEU A 447 -26.70 -16.65 39.48
CA LEU A 447 -26.41 -18.06 39.69
C LEU A 447 -26.20 -18.34 41.19
N SER A 448 -26.45 -19.58 41.60
CA SER A 448 -26.41 -19.95 43.01
C SER A 448 -26.02 -21.40 43.23
N SER A 449 -25.45 -21.67 44.39
CA SER A 449 -25.16 -23.02 44.87
C SER A 449 -25.58 -23.19 46.33
N SER A 450 -25.84 -24.44 46.72
CA SER A 450 -26.26 -24.76 48.09
C SER A 450 -25.46 -25.93 48.66
N VAL A 451 -25.21 -25.86 49.98
CA VAL A 451 -24.65 -26.96 50.77
C VAL A 451 -25.50 -27.21 52.00
N THR A 452 -25.72 -28.46 52.37
CA THR A 452 -26.50 -28.85 53.55
C THR A 452 -25.61 -29.47 54.61
N LEU A 453 -25.70 -28.93 55.84
CA LEU A 453 -25.07 -29.47 57.05
C LEU A 453 -26.14 -30.11 57.94
N THR A 454 -25.95 -31.38 58.27
CA THR A 454 -26.75 -32.06 59.30
C THR A 454 -26.05 -31.92 60.65
N LEU A 455 -26.71 -31.25 61.59
CA LEU A 455 -26.19 -30.98 62.94
C LEU A 455 -27.04 -31.72 63.99
N GLN A 456 -26.39 -32.52 64.82
CA GLN A 456 -27.04 -33.20 65.94
C GLN A 456 -26.93 -32.37 67.23
N ILE A 457 -28.01 -32.23 67.98
CA ILE A 457 -27.98 -31.60 69.29
C ILE A 457 -27.73 -32.68 70.34
N SER A 458 -26.61 -32.56 71.07
CA SER A 458 -26.26 -33.50 72.13
C SER A 458 -26.90 -33.09 73.45
N ASP A 459 -27.40 -34.11 74.14
CA ASP A 459 -28.10 -34.04 75.42
C ASP A 459 -27.25 -33.49 76.57
N VAL A 460 -27.85 -32.62 77.37
CA VAL A 460 -27.37 -32.12 78.66
C VAL A 460 -28.40 -32.49 79.71
N ASN A 461 -27.98 -32.85 80.92
CA ASN A 461 -28.91 -33.21 81.98
C ASN A 461 -29.55 -31.95 82.58
N ASP A 462 -30.63 -31.47 81.99
CA ASP A 462 -31.36 -30.28 82.43
C ASP A 462 -32.84 -30.54 82.77
N ASN A 463 -33.32 -31.77 82.56
CA ASN A 463 -34.62 -32.22 83.06
C ASN A 463 -34.45 -33.15 84.27
N ALA A 464 -35.25 -32.93 85.32
CA ALA A 464 -35.29 -33.83 86.46
C ALA A 464 -36.34 -34.94 86.23
N PRO A 465 -36.15 -36.15 86.78
CA PRO A 465 -37.17 -37.19 86.72
C PRO A 465 -38.49 -36.75 87.36
N VAL A 466 -39.59 -36.86 86.63
CA VAL A 466 -40.93 -36.50 87.09
C VAL A 466 -41.78 -37.75 87.30
N PHE A 467 -42.32 -37.93 88.51
CA PHE A 467 -43.30 -38.98 88.79
C PHE A 467 -44.61 -38.75 88.02
N GLU A 468 -45.26 -39.83 87.57
CA GLU A 468 -46.56 -39.75 86.87
C GLU A 468 -47.67 -39.08 87.70
N ARG A 469 -47.55 -39.10 89.03
CA ARG A 469 -48.51 -38.52 89.98
C ARG A 469 -47.77 -37.77 91.09
N SER A 470 -48.41 -36.74 91.64
CA SER A 470 -47.89 -35.95 92.77
C SER A 470 -47.99 -36.68 94.12
N SER A 471 -48.86 -37.68 94.23
CA SER A 471 -48.96 -38.58 95.38
C SER A 471 -49.45 -39.96 94.96
N TYR A 472 -49.06 -40.96 95.74
CA TYR A 472 -49.43 -42.35 95.54
C TYR A 472 -50.05 -42.90 96.82
N GLU A 473 -51.17 -43.59 96.69
CA GLU A 473 -51.86 -44.27 97.78
C GLU A 473 -51.98 -45.75 97.44
N ALA A 474 -51.58 -46.62 98.36
CA ALA A 474 -51.67 -48.06 98.23
C ALA A 474 -52.37 -48.64 99.46
N TYR A 475 -53.30 -49.59 99.23
CA TYR A 475 -54.02 -50.28 100.28
C TYR A 475 -53.48 -51.70 100.41
N ILE A 476 -53.03 -52.07 101.62
CA ILE A 476 -52.41 -53.36 101.89
C ILE A 476 -53.31 -54.14 102.85
N VAL A 477 -53.55 -55.41 102.53
CA VAL A 477 -54.32 -56.31 103.40
C VAL A 477 -53.42 -56.83 104.52
N GLU A 478 -53.96 -56.88 105.74
CA GLU A 478 -53.28 -57.45 106.91
C GLU A 478 -52.90 -58.93 106.67
N ASN A 479 -51.75 -59.37 107.23
CA ASN A 479 -51.17 -60.71 107.06
C ASN A 479 -50.76 -61.06 105.60
N ASN A 480 -50.26 -60.07 104.86
CA ASN A 480 -49.69 -60.28 103.53
C ASN A 480 -48.39 -61.10 103.57
N THR A 481 -48.03 -61.71 102.44
CA THR A 481 -46.82 -62.54 102.32
C THR A 481 -45.56 -61.66 102.14
N PRO A 482 -44.45 -61.95 102.85
CA PRO A 482 -43.17 -61.26 102.63
C PRO A 482 -42.69 -61.33 101.18
N GLY A 483 -42.19 -60.21 100.66
CA GLY A 483 -41.73 -60.10 99.26
C GLY A 483 -42.84 -59.86 98.22
N LEU A 484 -44.10 -59.71 98.65
CA LEU A 484 -45.19 -59.33 97.75
C LEU A 484 -45.01 -57.88 97.26
N SER A 485 -45.06 -57.68 95.94
CA SER A 485 -45.13 -56.33 95.37
C SER A 485 -46.46 -55.68 95.71
N ILE A 486 -46.42 -54.60 96.48
CA ILE A 486 -47.62 -53.89 96.98
C ILE A 486 -48.04 -52.73 96.08
N PHE A 487 -47.09 -52.13 95.37
CA PHE A 487 -47.31 -50.95 94.56
C PHE A 487 -46.16 -50.77 93.56
N THR A 488 -46.39 -50.00 92.49
CA THR A 488 -45.36 -49.63 91.52
C THR A 488 -45.47 -48.14 91.26
N VAL A 489 -44.36 -47.43 91.39
CA VAL A 489 -44.23 -46.03 90.98
C VAL A 489 -43.49 -45.95 89.67
N LYS A 490 -43.81 -44.93 88.87
CA LYS A 490 -43.11 -44.65 87.62
C LYS A 490 -42.80 -43.17 87.55
N ALA A 491 -41.57 -42.87 87.17
CA ALA A 491 -41.11 -41.55 86.79
C ALA A 491 -40.50 -41.61 85.39
N THR A 492 -40.59 -40.49 84.69
CA THR A 492 -40.03 -40.28 83.36
C THR A 492 -39.12 -39.06 83.41
N ASP A 493 -38.03 -39.15 82.67
CA ASP A 493 -37.09 -38.07 82.48
C ASP A 493 -37.03 -37.78 80.97
N ALA A 494 -37.01 -36.49 80.60
CA ALA A 494 -37.11 -36.05 79.21
C ALA A 494 -35.75 -36.10 78.48
N ASP A 495 -34.65 -36.16 79.23
CA ASP A 495 -33.29 -36.24 78.69
C ASP A 495 -33.06 -37.55 77.89
N TRP A 496 -31.81 -37.81 77.51
CA TRP A 496 -31.43 -38.96 76.69
C TRP A 496 -30.53 -39.97 77.39
N ASN A 497 -30.68 -41.24 77.00
CA ASN A 497 -29.83 -42.35 77.43
C ASN A 497 -29.58 -42.41 78.94
N GLN A 498 -28.39 -42.02 79.38
CA GLN A 498 -27.95 -42.16 80.76
C GLN A 498 -28.55 -41.05 81.65
N ASN A 499 -28.82 -39.88 81.09
CA ASN A 499 -29.49 -38.78 81.79
C ASN A 499 -30.97 -39.11 82.01
N ALA A 500 -31.59 -39.79 81.03
CA ALA A 500 -32.96 -40.30 81.15
C ALA A 500 -33.14 -41.49 82.13
N ARG A 501 -32.05 -42.03 82.69
CA ARG A 501 -32.10 -43.26 83.50
C ARG A 501 -32.55 -42.94 84.92
N VAL A 502 -33.79 -43.28 85.20
CA VAL A 502 -34.36 -43.16 86.55
C VAL A 502 -33.89 -44.31 87.47
N SER A 503 -33.45 -43.96 88.68
CA SER A 503 -33.22 -44.90 89.79
C SER A 503 -34.07 -44.51 90.99
N TYR A 504 -34.65 -45.50 91.66
CA TYR A 504 -35.56 -45.29 92.78
C TYR A 504 -34.88 -45.66 94.08
N ILE A 505 -34.95 -44.77 95.07
CA ILE A 505 -34.53 -45.02 96.45
C ILE A 505 -35.67 -44.63 97.38
N LEU A 506 -35.88 -45.42 98.43
CA LEU A 506 -36.77 -45.05 99.52
C LEU A 506 -35.93 -44.31 100.56
N GLU A 507 -36.29 -43.05 100.83
CA GLU A 507 -35.65 -42.32 101.92
C GLU A 507 -36.02 -42.93 103.28
N ASP A 508 -35.04 -43.00 104.18
CA ASP A 508 -35.23 -43.46 105.55
C ASP A 508 -36.22 -42.53 106.24
N SER A 509 -37.47 -42.98 106.32
CA SER A 509 -38.49 -42.35 107.13
C SER A 509 -38.71 -43.20 108.37
N SER A 510 -39.10 -42.55 109.47
CA SER A 510 -39.53 -43.24 110.69
C SER A 510 -41.03 -43.08 110.86
N VAL A 511 -41.76 -44.18 110.99
CA VAL A 511 -43.16 -44.17 111.43
C VAL A 511 -43.19 -44.70 112.85
N ASN A 512 -43.65 -43.87 113.80
CA ASN A 512 -43.72 -44.21 115.22
C ASN A 512 -42.39 -44.69 115.85
N GLY A 513 -41.25 -44.12 115.42
CA GLY A 513 -39.93 -44.43 115.98
C GLY A 513 -39.27 -45.71 115.45
N VAL A 514 -39.85 -46.35 114.43
CA VAL A 514 -39.26 -47.52 113.74
C VAL A 514 -38.83 -47.09 112.33
N PRO A 515 -37.60 -47.42 111.89
CA PRO A 515 -37.16 -47.19 110.50
C PRO A 515 -38.06 -47.94 109.51
N VAL A 516 -38.40 -47.29 108.40
CA VAL A 516 -39.21 -47.86 107.31
C VAL A 516 -38.34 -48.53 106.23
N SER A 517 -37.00 -48.51 106.42
CA SER A 517 -36.01 -49.13 105.54
C SER A 517 -35.25 -50.29 106.19
#